data_AF-A0A554FKG7-F1
#
_entry.id   AF-A0A554FKG7-F1
#
_cell.length_a   1.000
_cell.length_b   1.000
_cell.length_c   1.000
_cell.angle_alpha   90.00
_cell.angle_beta   90.00
_cell.angle_gamma   90.00
#
_symmetry.space_group_name_H-M   'P 1'
#
loop_
_entity.id
_entity.type
_entity.pdbx_description
1 polymer ?
#
loop_
_entity_poly.entity_id
_entity_poly.type
_entity_poly.pdbx_seq_one_letter_code
_entity_poly.pdbx_strand_id
1 'polypeptide(L)'
;ILQNEPGLDAAGVRRRLSALLAALVRWTRRRHRGVLRQALAHFLLETRRYWKGLFHCYDVPRLPRTDNALEHLFGTCRYHERRASGRVRGSAGLVVRGAVRLPAIAAALLLPELDATHLAPGVLDDWRQLRAQLEARRVPRIMGRRFRADPDGYLRGIEEELRPYLPA
;
A
#
# COMPACT_ATOMS: atom_id res chain seq x y z
N ILE A 1 -10.00 -3.92 -25.23
CA ILE A 1 -9.29 -2.83 -24.51
C ILE A 1 -8.30 -3.41 -23.52
N LEU A 2 -8.68 -4.43 -22.73
CA LEU A 2 -7.78 -5.10 -21.78
C LEU A 2 -6.67 -5.95 -22.44
N GLN A 3 -6.85 -6.38 -23.68
CA GLN A 3 -5.81 -6.96 -24.53
C GLN A 3 -5.35 -5.94 -25.57
N ASN A 4 -4.84 -4.77 -25.15
CA ASN A 4 -4.24 -3.83 -26.09
C ASN A 4 -2.90 -4.41 -26.57
N GLU A 5 -2.99 -5.46 -27.40
CA GLU A 5 -1.93 -5.97 -28.25
C GLU A 5 -1.24 -4.77 -28.92
N PRO A 6 0.10 -4.76 -28.93
CA PRO A 6 0.90 -3.55 -28.94
C PRO A 6 0.61 -2.70 -30.18
N GLY A 7 0.13 -1.47 -30.01
CA GLY A 7 -0.01 -0.60 -31.18
C GLY A 7 -0.59 0.80 -31.00
N LEU A 8 -1.30 1.07 -29.89
CA LEU A 8 -1.84 2.42 -29.66
C LEU A 8 -1.01 3.19 -28.64
N ASP A 9 -0.63 4.40 -29.03
CA ASP A 9 -0.13 5.47 -28.16
C ASP A 9 -1.25 5.98 -27.24
N ALA A 10 -0.91 6.86 -26.30
CA ALA A 10 -1.91 7.40 -25.36
C ALA A 10 -3.08 8.07 -26.09
N ALA A 11 -2.82 8.77 -27.20
CA ALA A 11 -3.86 9.42 -28.00
C ALA A 11 -4.84 8.40 -28.60
N GLY A 12 -4.34 7.30 -29.15
CA GLY A 12 -5.13 6.20 -29.69
C GLY A 12 -5.99 5.52 -28.62
N VAL A 13 -5.42 5.25 -27.45
CA VAL A 13 -6.17 4.65 -26.34
C VAL A 13 -7.21 5.61 -25.79
N ARG A 14 -6.89 6.90 -25.66
CA ARG A 14 -7.85 7.96 -25.30
C ARG A 14 -9.05 7.95 -26.23
N ARG A 15 -8.83 8.02 -27.54
CA ARG A 15 -9.92 8.01 -28.55
C ARG A 15 -10.79 6.75 -28.42
N ARG A 16 -10.17 5.58 -28.33
CA ARG A 16 -10.88 4.30 -28.25
C ARG A 16 -11.73 4.19 -26.97
N LEU A 17 -11.17 4.60 -25.82
CA LEU A 17 -11.90 4.60 -24.56
C LEU A 17 -13.04 5.62 -24.58
N SER A 18 -12.81 6.84 -25.09
CA SER A 18 -13.88 7.84 -25.25
C SER A 18 -15.05 7.33 -26.09
N ALA A 19 -14.79 6.64 -27.21
CA ALA A 19 -15.82 6.05 -28.04
C ALA A 19 -16.65 4.99 -27.29
N LEU A 20 -15.98 4.13 -26.51
CA LEU A 20 -16.64 3.11 -25.70
C LEU A 20 -17.48 3.74 -24.57
N LEU A 21 -16.96 4.76 -23.88
CA LEU A 21 -17.71 5.48 -22.85
C LEU A 21 -18.95 6.17 -23.43
N ALA A 22 -18.84 6.78 -24.62
CA ALA A 22 -19.99 7.37 -25.30
C ALA A 22 -21.05 6.33 -25.67
N ALA A 23 -20.64 5.12 -26.10
CA ALA A 23 -21.55 4.01 -26.33
C ALA A 23 -22.23 3.56 -25.03
N LEU A 24 -21.49 3.42 -23.93
CA LEU A 24 -22.03 3.08 -22.60
C LEU A 24 -23.04 4.10 -22.08
N VAL A 25 -22.79 5.40 -22.29
CA VAL A 25 -23.74 6.48 -21.94
C VAL A 25 -25.02 6.35 -22.75
N ARG A 26 -24.94 6.10 -24.07
CA ARG A 26 -26.14 5.89 -24.90
C ARG A 26 -26.91 4.66 -24.47
N TRP A 27 -26.21 3.59 -24.13
CA TRP A 27 -26.78 2.31 -23.71
C TRP A 27 -27.50 2.41 -22.36
N THR A 28 -26.86 3.03 -21.35
CA THR A 28 -27.46 3.25 -20.02
C THR A 28 -28.73 4.09 -20.06
N ARG A 29 -28.82 5.07 -20.97
CA ARG A 29 -30.02 5.92 -21.14
C ARG A 29 -31.21 5.16 -21.73
N ARG A 30 -30.98 4.14 -22.56
CA ARG A 30 -32.03 3.49 -23.37
C ARG A 30 -32.58 2.19 -22.78
N ARG A 31 -31.82 1.45 -21.97
CA ARG A 31 -32.09 0.00 -21.80
C ARG A 31 -32.12 -0.55 -20.37
N HIS A 32 -31.78 0.21 -19.31
CA HIS A 32 -31.70 -0.34 -17.95
C HIS A 32 -32.26 0.54 -16.83
N ARG A 33 -32.92 -0.11 -15.87
CA ARG A 33 -33.30 0.41 -14.53
C ARG A 33 -32.61 -0.44 -13.45
N GLY A 34 -32.46 0.10 -12.24
CA GLY A 34 -31.91 -0.62 -11.09
C GLY A 34 -30.37 -0.61 -10.98
N VAL A 35 -29.81 -1.65 -10.33
CA VAL A 35 -28.40 -1.74 -9.89
C VAL A 35 -27.39 -1.54 -11.03
N LEU A 36 -27.67 -2.08 -12.22
CA LEU A 36 -26.76 -1.95 -13.36
C LEU A 36 -26.58 -0.51 -13.84
N ARG A 37 -27.65 0.30 -13.77
CA ARG A 37 -27.57 1.73 -14.09
C ARG A 37 -26.71 2.48 -13.08
N GLN A 38 -26.82 2.13 -11.79
CA GLN A 38 -26.00 2.72 -10.73
C GLN A 38 -24.52 2.33 -10.88
N ALA A 39 -24.23 1.06 -11.13
CA ALA A 39 -22.88 0.57 -11.38
C ALA A 39 -22.22 1.27 -12.57
N LEU A 40 -22.95 1.44 -13.67
CA LEU A 40 -22.43 2.14 -14.85
C LEU A 40 -22.29 3.64 -14.64
N ALA A 41 -23.21 4.28 -13.92
CA ALA A 41 -23.07 5.68 -13.55
C ALA A 41 -21.82 5.89 -12.67
N HIS A 42 -21.57 4.99 -11.72
CA HIS A 42 -20.37 5.02 -10.89
C HIS A 42 -19.10 4.78 -11.72
N PHE A 43 -19.10 3.79 -12.62
CA PHE A 43 -17.98 3.54 -13.53
C PHE A 43 -17.64 4.77 -14.39
N LEU A 44 -18.66 5.43 -14.97
CA LEU A 44 -18.47 6.66 -15.76
C LEU A 44 -17.92 7.80 -14.90
N LEU A 45 -18.38 7.93 -13.65
CA LEU A 45 -17.91 8.95 -12.70
C LEU A 45 -16.43 8.74 -12.36
N GLU A 46 -16.04 7.53 -11.93
CA GLU A 46 -14.66 7.21 -11.58
C GLU A 46 -13.73 7.34 -12.79
N THR A 47 -14.17 6.86 -13.96
CA THR A 47 -13.39 7.02 -15.21
C THR A 47 -13.13 8.50 -15.52
N ARG A 48 -14.13 9.37 -15.32
CA ARG A 48 -13.96 10.82 -15.50
C ARG A 48 -13.01 11.41 -14.46
N ARG A 49 -13.12 10.99 -13.20
CA ARG A 49 -12.27 11.45 -12.09
C ARG A 49 -10.79 11.17 -12.35
N TYR A 50 -10.47 9.96 -12.83
CA TYR A 50 -9.09 9.55 -13.11
C TYR A 50 -8.61 9.85 -14.53
N TRP A 51 -9.47 10.40 -15.40
CA TRP A 51 -9.22 10.56 -16.84
C TRP A 51 -7.83 11.11 -17.19
N LYS A 52 -7.37 12.14 -16.47
CA LYS A 52 -6.07 12.78 -16.71
C LYS A 52 -4.90 11.80 -16.54
N GLY A 53 -4.99 10.85 -15.60
CA GLY A 53 -3.91 9.93 -15.23
C GLY A 53 -3.96 8.55 -15.90
N LEU A 54 -5.07 8.18 -16.55
CA LEU A 54 -5.28 6.82 -17.06
C LEU A 54 -4.33 6.39 -18.18
N PHE A 55 -3.67 7.33 -18.86
CA PHE A 55 -2.96 7.05 -20.11
C PHE A 55 -1.44 7.15 -20.03
N HIS A 56 -0.87 7.50 -18.86
CA HIS A 56 0.58 7.68 -18.72
C HIS A 56 1.39 6.42 -19.04
N CYS A 57 0.83 5.23 -18.83
CA CYS A 57 1.48 3.96 -19.16
C CYS A 57 1.63 3.70 -20.67
N TYR A 58 1.02 4.54 -21.51
CA TYR A 58 1.21 4.52 -22.97
C TYR A 58 2.23 5.56 -23.45
N ASP A 59 2.52 6.58 -22.65
CA ASP A 59 3.49 7.65 -22.98
C ASP A 59 4.88 7.39 -22.37
N VAL A 60 4.95 6.66 -21.24
CA VAL A 60 6.20 6.38 -20.51
C VAL A 60 6.65 4.94 -20.77
N PRO A 61 7.73 4.70 -21.54
CA PRO A 61 8.15 3.36 -21.96
C PRO A 61 8.43 2.37 -20.82
N ARG A 62 8.76 2.86 -19.63
CA ARG A 62 9.10 2.04 -18.45
C ARG A 62 7.95 1.91 -17.44
N LEU A 63 6.80 2.55 -17.68
CA LEU A 63 5.66 2.41 -16.80
C LEU A 63 4.82 1.22 -17.28
N PRO A 64 4.64 0.17 -16.47
CA PRO A 64 3.87 -0.99 -16.88
C PRO A 64 2.41 -0.61 -17.15
N ARG A 65 1.81 -1.26 -18.16
CA ARG A 65 0.41 -1.04 -18.55
C ARG A 65 -0.59 -1.54 -17.53
N THR A 66 -0.18 -2.46 -16.67
CA THR A 66 -0.99 -3.06 -15.61
C THR A 66 -0.20 -3.05 -14.31
N ASP A 67 -0.89 -2.93 -13.20
CA ASP A 67 -0.35 -3.07 -11.85
C ASP A 67 -0.50 -4.50 -11.31
N ASN A 68 -1.01 -5.46 -12.10
CA ASN A 68 -1.27 -6.84 -11.66
C ASN A 68 -0.07 -7.49 -10.96
N ALA A 69 1.16 -7.26 -11.44
CA ALA A 69 2.36 -7.79 -10.81
C ALA A 69 2.60 -7.20 -9.41
N LEU A 70 2.32 -5.89 -9.26
CA LEU A 70 2.40 -5.18 -7.98
C LEU A 70 1.26 -5.62 -7.05
N GLU A 71 0.04 -5.76 -7.56
CA GLU A 71 -1.10 -6.29 -6.80
C GLU A 71 -0.84 -7.72 -6.31
N HIS A 72 -0.28 -8.56 -7.18
CA HIS A 72 0.12 -9.93 -6.84
C HIS A 72 1.21 -9.92 -5.75
N LEU A 73 2.26 -9.10 -5.90
CA LEU A 73 3.30 -8.93 -4.89
C LEU A 73 2.71 -8.51 -3.54
N PHE A 74 1.81 -7.52 -3.51
CA PHE A 74 1.13 -7.12 -2.29
C PHE A 74 0.25 -8.22 -1.71
N GLY A 75 -0.41 -9.01 -2.56
CA GLY A 75 -1.17 -10.20 -2.17
C GLY A 75 -0.30 -11.23 -1.46
N THR A 76 0.85 -11.55 -2.04
CA THR A 76 1.81 -12.51 -1.49
C THR A 76 2.43 -11.99 -0.19
N CYS A 77 2.82 -10.72 -0.12
CA CYS A 77 3.27 -10.09 1.12
C CYS A 77 2.23 -10.19 2.25
N ARG A 78 0.95 -9.91 1.94
CA ARG A 78 -0.14 -10.10 2.91
C ARG A 78 -0.29 -11.56 3.31
N TYR A 79 -0.20 -12.50 2.37
CA TYR A 79 -0.27 -13.93 2.66
C TYR A 79 0.82 -14.37 3.67
N HIS A 80 2.08 -14.00 3.43
CA HIS A 80 3.17 -14.38 4.33
C HIS A 80 3.09 -13.67 5.68
N GLU A 81 2.71 -12.39 5.74
CA GLU A 81 2.49 -11.71 7.03
C GLU A 81 1.40 -12.40 7.85
N ARG A 82 0.29 -12.82 7.22
CA ARG A 82 -0.76 -13.60 7.90
C ARG A 82 -0.23 -14.94 8.42
N ARG A 83 0.56 -15.66 7.62
CA ARG A 83 1.16 -16.95 8.01
C ARG A 83 2.16 -16.81 9.16
N ALA A 84 2.99 -15.77 9.15
CA ALA A 84 4.00 -15.53 10.16
C ALA A 84 3.42 -14.94 11.46
N SER A 85 2.35 -14.14 11.38
CA SER A 85 1.79 -13.44 12.55
C SER A 85 0.47 -14.02 13.08
N GLY A 86 -0.17 -14.93 12.35
CA GLY A 86 -1.50 -15.48 12.67
C GLY A 86 -2.66 -14.46 12.61
N ARG A 87 -2.47 -13.27 12.06
CA ARG A 87 -3.49 -12.19 12.05
C ARG A 87 -4.08 -12.05 10.67
N VAL A 88 -5.41 -12.00 10.54
CA VAL A 88 -6.10 -11.82 9.26
C VAL A 88 -5.86 -10.45 8.64
N ARG A 89 -5.78 -9.40 9.47
CA ARG A 89 -5.47 -8.03 9.03
C ARG A 89 -4.00 -7.71 9.29
N GLY A 90 -3.48 -6.73 8.56
CA GLY A 90 -2.12 -6.23 8.72
C GLY A 90 -1.81 -6.00 10.20
N SER A 91 -0.73 -6.62 10.69
CA SER A 91 -0.39 -6.53 12.09
C SER A 91 0.11 -5.12 12.43
N ALA A 92 -0.07 -4.67 13.68
CA ALA A 92 0.61 -3.47 14.17
C ALA A 92 2.14 -3.54 13.96
N GLY A 93 2.70 -4.76 13.89
CA GLY A 93 4.09 -5.01 13.58
C GLY A 93 4.48 -4.65 12.14
N LEU A 94 3.55 -4.68 11.18
CA LEU A 94 3.77 -4.21 9.82
C LEU A 94 3.94 -2.69 9.75
N VAL A 95 3.29 -1.93 10.63
CA VAL A 95 3.48 -0.46 10.68
C VAL A 95 4.86 -0.11 11.23
N VAL A 96 5.33 -0.83 12.26
CA VAL A 96 6.63 -0.57 12.88
C VAL A 96 7.78 -1.09 12.02
N ARG A 97 7.64 -2.32 11.52
CA ARG A 97 8.72 -3.07 10.86
C ARG A 97 8.48 -3.30 9.37
N GLY A 98 7.46 -2.70 8.77
CA GLY A 98 7.11 -2.91 7.36
C GLY A 98 8.23 -2.53 6.40
N ALA A 99 9.01 -1.51 6.74
CA ALA A 99 10.19 -1.08 5.97
C ALA A 99 11.27 -2.18 5.86
N VAL A 100 11.25 -3.20 6.71
CA VAL A 100 12.17 -4.34 6.63
C VAL A 100 11.44 -5.62 6.26
N ARG A 101 10.25 -5.85 6.83
CA ARG A 101 9.46 -7.07 6.58
C ARG A 101 8.99 -7.19 5.13
N LEU A 102 8.52 -6.11 4.51
CA LEU A 102 8.05 -6.17 3.13
C LEU A 102 9.20 -6.43 2.15
N PRO A 103 10.34 -5.71 2.23
CA PRO A 103 11.51 -6.05 1.42
C PRO A 103 12.04 -7.46 1.69
N ALA A 104 12.05 -7.93 2.94
CA ALA A 104 12.50 -9.29 3.25
C ALA A 104 11.60 -10.37 2.63
N ILE A 105 10.27 -10.19 2.68
CA ILE A 105 9.33 -11.11 2.01
C ILE A 105 9.52 -11.03 0.48
N ALA A 106 9.63 -9.83 -0.08
CA ALA A 106 9.86 -9.66 -1.52
C ALA A 106 11.19 -10.30 -1.96
N ALA A 107 12.26 -10.10 -1.20
CA ALA A 107 13.57 -10.69 -1.47
C ALA A 107 13.50 -12.21 -1.40
N ALA A 108 12.87 -12.79 -0.37
CA ALA A 108 12.69 -14.24 -0.25
C ALA A 108 11.88 -14.85 -1.40
N LEU A 109 11.02 -14.08 -2.07
CA LEU A 109 10.24 -14.53 -3.24
C LEU A 109 11.00 -14.37 -4.55
N LEU A 110 11.77 -13.29 -4.69
CA LEU A 110 12.45 -12.92 -5.92
C LEU A 110 13.85 -13.52 -6.04
N LEU A 111 14.46 -13.92 -4.92
CA LEU A 111 15.79 -14.49 -4.82
C LEU A 111 15.67 -15.90 -4.24
N PRO A 112 15.56 -16.94 -5.09
CA PRO A 112 15.46 -18.33 -4.63
C PRO A 112 16.72 -18.83 -3.90
N GLU A 113 17.86 -18.16 -4.07
CA GLU A 113 19.15 -18.50 -3.45
C GLU A 113 19.61 -17.44 -2.44
N LEU A 114 18.72 -17.08 -1.51
CA LEU A 114 19.08 -16.21 -0.39
C LEU A 114 19.94 -16.99 0.62
N ASP A 115 21.24 -16.67 0.66
CA ASP A 115 22.19 -17.26 1.61
C ASP A 115 22.58 -16.30 2.75
N ALA A 116 23.47 -16.75 3.65
CA ALA A 116 23.92 -15.95 4.80
C ALA A 116 24.67 -14.66 4.40
N THR A 117 25.35 -14.64 3.26
CA THR A 117 26.09 -13.46 2.79
C THR A 117 25.15 -12.35 2.33
N HIS A 118 24.00 -12.72 1.77
CA HIS A 118 22.93 -11.78 1.40
C HIS A 118 22.23 -11.16 2.63
N LEU A 119 22.30 -11.82 3.79
CA LEU A 119 21.74 -11.32 5.05
C LEU A 119 22.72 -10.44 5.83
N ALA A 120 24.02 -10.54 5.53
CA ALA A 120 25.03 -9.71 6.17
C ALA A 120 24.88 -8.25 5.71
N PRO A 121 24.88 -7.27 6.63
CA PRO A 121 24.81 -5.86 6.25
C PRO A 121 26.09 -5.45 5.52
N GLY A 122 25.95 -4.98 4.27
CA GLY A 122 27.07 -4.48 3.48
C GLY A 122 27.65 -3.16 4.01
N VAL A 123 26.82 -2.31 4.63
CA VAL A 123 27.22 -1.07 5.29
C VAL A 123 26.67 -1.05 6.71
N LEU A 124 27.56 -1.10 7.70
CA LEU A 124 27.17 -1.22 9.11
C LEU A 124 26.45 0.02 9.64
N ASP A 125 26.82 1.22 9.17
CA ASP A 125 26.21 2.45 9.65
C ASP A 125 24.77 2.61 9.15
N ASP A 126 24.49 2.26 7.88
CA ASP A 126 23.12 2.19 7.36
C ASP A 126 22.27 1.19 8.15
N TRP A 127 22.85 0.03 8.48
CA TRP A 127 22.17 -0.97 9.29
C TRP A 127 21.85 -0.44 10.70
N ARG A 128 22.80 0.24 11.35
CA ARG A 128 22.59 0.87 12.68
C ARG A 128 21.52 1.95 12.60
N GLN A 129 21.57 2.80 11.59
CA GLN A 129 20.59 3.87 11.38
C GLN A 129 19.19 3.31 11.16
N LEU A 130 19.05 2.29 10.30
CA LEU A 130 17.77 1.60 10.09
C LEU A 130 17.24 1.01 11.40
N ARG A 131 18.10 0.37 12.20
CA ARG A 131 17.69 -0.16 13.52
C ARG A 131 17.23 0.93 14.47
N ALA A 132 17.93 2.06 14.53
CA ALA A 132 17.53 3.20 15.35
C ALA A 132 16.16 3.75 14.93
N GLN A 133 15.90 3.88 13.63
CA GLN A 133 14.60 4.31 13.10
C GLN A 133 13.46 3.34 13.47
N LEU A 134 13.72 2.04 13.41
CA LEU A 134 12.72 1.03 13.80
C LEU A 134 12.42 1.07 15.29
N GLU A 135 13.43 1.26 16.15
CA GLU A 135 13.22 1.43 17.59
C GLU A 135 12.45 2.72 17.91
N ALA A 136 12.78 3.83 17.24
CA ALA A 136 12.03 5.08 17.38
C ALA A 136 10.53 4.90 17.05
N ARG A 137 10.20 4.09 16.03
CA ARG A 137 8.80 3.74 15.69
C ARG A 137 8.16 2.76 16.68
N ARG A 138 8.97 1.97 17.38
CA ARG A 138 8.51 0.97 18.36
C ARG A 138 8.12 1.62 19.68
N VAL A 139 8.89 2.61 20.15
CA VAL A 139 8.71 3.28 21.45
C VAL A 139 7.28 3.80 21.67
N PRO A 140 6.66 4.60 20.77
CA PRO A 140 5.29 5.10 20.96
C PRO A 140 4.25 3.97 21.14
N ARG A 141 4.48 2.81 20.53
CA ARG A 141 3.56 1.67 20.65
C ARG A 141 3.72 0.94 21.98
N ILE A 142 4.94 0.88 22.50
CA ILE A 142 5.19 0.37 23.86
C ILE A 142 4.49 1.28 24.85
N MET A 143 4.68 2.60 24.73
CA MET A 143 4.04 3.59 25.60
C MET A 143 2.52 3.50 25.53
N GLY A 144 1.95 3.49 24.32
CA GLY A 144 0.51 3.30 24.16
C GLY A 144 -0.01 1.95 24.66
N ARG A 145 0.80 0.88 24.64
CA ARG A 145 0.44 -0.41 25.25
C ARG A 145 0.46 -0.33 26.77
N ARG A 146 1.47 0.32 27.36
CA ARG A 146 1.57 0.53 28.82
C ARG A 146 0.39 1.36 29.32
N PHE A 147 0.10 2.48 28.66
CA PHE A 147 -1.07 3.30 28.94
C PHE A 147 -2.38 2.52 28.87
N ARG A 148 -2.60 1.71 27.83
CA ARG A 148 -3.82 0.89 27.72
C ARG A 148 -3.94 -0.21 28.77
N ALA A 149 -2.83 -0.63 29.38
CA ALA A 149 -2.83 -1.68 30.40
C ALA A 149 -3.23 -1.12 31.78
N ASP A 150 -2.77 0.08 32.11
CA ASP A 150 -3.10 0.80 33.34
C ASP A 150 -3.01 2.32 33.07
N PRO A 151 -4.10 2.96 32.64
CA PRO A 151 -4.11 4.38 32.32
C PRO A 151 -3.75 5.26 33.52
N ASP A 152 -4.33 4.95 34.68
CA ASP A 152 -4.19 5.77 35.88
C ASP A 152 -2.78 5.68 36.45
N GLY A 153 -2.21 4.47 36.56
CA GLY A 153 -0.84 4.29 37.01
C GLY A 153 0.18 4.88 36.01
N TYR A 154 -0.09 4.77 34.72
CA TYR A 154 0.76 5.36 33.68
C TYR A 154 0.80 6.90 33.76
N LEU A 155 -0.36 7.55 33.94
CA LEU A 155 -0.43 9.00 34.07
C LEU A 155 0.20 9.49 35.37
N ARG A 156 -0.08 8.84 36.51
CA ARG A 156 0.58 9.16 37.79
C ARG A 156 2.10 9.09 37.69
N GLY A 157 2.65 8.06 37.05
CA GLY A 157 4.10 7.93 36.87
C GLY A 157 4.70 9.07 36.05
N ILE A 158 3.98 9.54 35.00
CA ILE A 158 4.40 10.72 34.22
C ILE A 158 4.33 11.99 35.08
N GLU A 159 3.28 12.17 35.86
CA GLU A 159 3.15 13.33 36.75
C GLU A 159 4.25 13.38 37.80
N GLU A 160 4.63 12.24 38.37
CA GLU A 160 5.76 12.11 39.30
C GLU A 160 7.11 12.44 38.63
N GLU A 161 7.33 11.96 37.41
CA GLU A 161 8.55 12.23 36.64
C GLU A 161 8.66 13.71 36.23
N LEU A 162 7.54 14.37 35.94
CA LEU A 162 7.48 15.78 35.57
C LEU A 162 7.44 16.74 36.77
N ARG A 163 7.12 16.24 37.96
CA ARG A 163 7.00 17.05 39.19
C ARG A 163 8.21 17.97 39.46
N PRO A 164 9.47 17.56 39.25
CA PRO A 164 10.63 18.45 39.43
C PRO A 164 10.68 19.64 38.45
N TYR A 165 9.94 19.59 37.35
CA TYR A 165 9.95 20.58 36.27
C TYR A 165 8.71 21.49 36.28
N LEU A 166 7.74 21.25 37.17
CA LEU A 166 6.54 22.06 37.29
C LEU A 166 6.78 23.25 38.25
N PRO A 167 6.25 24.45 37.93
CA PRO A 167 6.29 25.57 38.86
C PRO A 167 5.47 25.23 40.13
N ALA A 168 5.96 25.72 41.27
CA ALA A 168 5.36 25.54 42.59
C ALA A 168 3.99 26.24 42.71
#